data_AF-A0A1D8P9G4-F1
#
_entry.id   AF-A0A1D8P9G4-F1
#
_cell.length_a   1.000
_cell.length_b   1.000
_cell.length_c   1.000
_cell.angle_alpha   90.00
_cell.angle_beta   90.00
_cell.angle_gamma   90.00
#
_symmetry.space_group_name_H-M   'P 1'
#
loop_
_entity.id
_entity.type
_entity.pdbx_description
1 polymer ?
#
loop_
_entity_poly.entity_id
_entity_poly.type
_entity_poly.pdbx_seq_one_letter_code
_entity_poly.pdbx_strand_id
1 'polypeptide(L)'
;MYKPSEITFKGINKLAIPAIISGIAEPLLSITDTAIIGNIDTNPTEALAAVGIAGSFISAVIWILAQTRSAISAIVAKYLGAQKLHEIKSLVGQIIGINVILSILIYIVSIFFANEIFQLYNADGLILNYSVDYYKIRALGFPLTLFVFSIFGVFRGLQNTYYPMIISIVGASLNVGLDFALIYGIDGFIEPMHVKGAAWASVIAQGTMALMALILFVKKTPFKLKFALPFNKEIKNVVSISLNLMVRAVALNVALYFANSYATKYGANYIAAQTIAFQIWLFFAFFIDGYASVGNIVSGKLLGERDYKKMWKLSIKLSRYSLVVSIILSVICAIFYYSIGRLFTQEQEVLNLFYSIFWIVLLMQLINAIAFVFDGIFKGLAEAVILRNLLLVATFLGFIPALLIGDYFGLKLYAIWIAFTVWMLLRAGILVLKFRNKYLHKNT
;
A
#
# COMPACT_ATOMS: atom_id res chain seq x y z
N MET A 1 22.50 17.48 -6.06
CA MET A 1 21.51 16.54 -5.49
C MET A 1 20.57 17.24 -4.51
N TYR A 2 21.08 18.10 -3.64
CA TYR A 2 20.26 19.02 -2.86
C TYR A 2 19.64 20.11 -3.75
N LYS A 3 18.34 20.36 -3.60
CA LYS A 3 17.59 21.51 -4.12
C LYS A 3 16.65 21.98 -3.01
N PRO A 4 16.36 23.27 -2.84
CA PRO A 4 15.38 23.72 -1.85
C PRO A 4 14.02 23.05 -2.04
N SER A 5 13.28 22.83 -0.96
CA SER A 5 11.94 22.25 -1.01
C SER A 5 10.95 23.26 -1.62
N GLU A 6 10.59 23.07 -2.89
CA GLU A 6 9.60 23.90 -3.58
C GLU A 6 8.18 23.45 -3.23
N ILE A 7 7.55 24.14 -2.28
CA ILE A 7 6.16 23.90 -1.90
C ILE A 7 5.21 24.68 -2.83
N THR A 8 5.37 24.50 -4.14
CA THR A 8 4.49 25.05 -5.18
C THR A 8 3.56 23.95 -5.69
N PHE A 9 2.49 24.31 -6.41
CA PHE A 9 1.61 23.32 -7.05
C PHE A 9 2.41 22.41 -8.00
N LYS A 10 3.26 23.00 -8.85
CA LYS A 10 4.15 22.28 -9.76
C LYS A 10 5.15 21.39 -9.01
N GLY A 11 5.75 21.89 -7.92
CA GLY A 11 6.69 21.13 -7.10
C GLY A 11 6.06 19.91 -6.42
N ILE A 12 4.87 20.07 -5.83
CA ILE A 12 4.12 18.98 -5.21
C ILE A 12 3.69 17.95 -6.25
N ASN A 13 3.09 18.38 -7.37
CA ASN A 13 2.59 17.44 -8.39
C ASN A 13 3.70 16.71 -9.16
N LYS A 14 4.88 17.31 -9.27
CA LYS A 14 6.09 16.63 -9.78
C LYS A 14 6.45 15.40 -8.94
N LEU A 15 6.07 15.37 -7.65
CA LEU A 15 6.27 14.23 -6.77
C LEU A 15 5.01 13.35 -6.66
N ALA A 16 3.83 13.98 -6.53
CA ALA A 16 2.56 13.28 -6.30
C ALA A 16 2.14 12.45 -7.51
N ILE A 17 2.12 13.00 -8.73
CA ILE A 17 1.63 12.28 -9.92
C ILE A 17 2.43 10.98 -10.15
N PRO A 18 3.77 10.98 -10.15
CA PRO A 18 4.51 9.73 -10.27
C PRO A 18 4.27 8.75 -9.11
N ALA A 19 4.05 9.26 -7.90
CA ALA A 19 3.72 8.42 -6.75
C ALA A 19 2.33 7.77 -6.87
N ILE A 20 1.33 8.49 -7.40
CA ILE A 20 -0.01 7.97 -7.69
C ILE A 20 0.10 6.84 -8.72
N ILE A 21 0.78 7.10 -9.84
CA ILE A 21 0.92 6.10 -10.93
C ILE A 21 1.65 4.85 -10.41
N SER A 22 2.75 5.02 -9.66
CA SER A 22 3.47 3.90 -9.03
C SER A 22 2.61 3.13 -8.02
N GLY A 23 1.72 3.81 -7.29
CA GLY A 23 0.85 3.19 -6.28
C GLY A 23 -0.34 2.44 -6.88
N ILE A 24 -0.89 2.91 -8.01
CA ILE A 24 -2.04 2.29 -8.69
C ILE A 24 -1.61 1.11 -9.58
N ALA A 25 -0.33 1.08 -10.02
CA ALA A 25 0.19 0.02 -10.87
C ALA A 25 -0.04 -1.39 -10.27
N GLU A 26 0.27 -1.61 -8.99
CA GLU A 26 0.14 -2.92 -8.35
C GLU A 26 -1.32 -3.42 -8.24
N PRO A 27 -2.30 -2.62 -7.78
CA PRO A 27 -3.71 -3.01 -7.83
C PRO A 27 -4.23 -3.31 -9.24
N LEU A 28 -3.87 -2.50 -10.24
CA LEU A 28 -4.29 -2.73 -11.63
C LEU A 28 -3.73 -4.05 -12.19
N LEU A 29 -2.50 -4.40 -11.80
CA LEU A 29 -1.91 -5.69 -12.16
C LEU A 29 -2.67 -6.84 -11.55
N SER A 30 -2.90 -6.79 -10.23
CA SER A 30 -3.64 -7.84 -9.54
C SER A 30 -5.04 -8.08 -10.15
N ILE A 31 -5.72 -7.02 -10.61
CA ILE A 31 -7.01 -7.14 -11.32
C ILE A 31 -6.85 -7.87 -12.64
N THR A 32 -5.79 -7.56 -13.39
CA THR A 32 -5.51 -8.17 -14.70
C THR A 32 -5.14 -9.65 -14.54
N ASP A 33 -4.28 -10.01 -13.58
CA ASP A 33 -3.94 -11.40 -13.26
C ASP A 33 -5.20 -12.21 -12.93
N THR A 34 -6.08 -11.65 -12.08
CA THR A 34 -7.32 -12.32 -11.67
C THR A 34 -8.29 -12.48 -12.85
N ALA A 35 -8.41 -11.46 -13.70
CA ALA A 35 -9.27 -11.49 -14.88
C ALA A 35 -8.80 -12.52 -15.92
N ILE A 36 -7.49 -12.63 -16.15
CA ILE A 36 -6.93 -13.58 -17.12
C ILE A 36 -7.04 -15.02 -16.59
N ILE A 37 -6.74 -15.25 -15.30
CA ILE A 37 -6.85 -16.58 -14.69
C ILE A 37 -8.30 -17.06 -14.59
N GLY A 38 -9.26 -16.16 -14.39
CA GLY A 38 -10.69 -16.51 -14.38
C GLY A 38 -11.24 -17.00 -15.72
N ASN A 39 -10.47 -16.90 -16.81
CA ASN A 39 -10.84 -17.32 -18.16
C ASN A 39 -9.99 -18.50 -18.68
N ILE A 40 -9.44 -19.33 -17.80
CA ILE A 40 -8.74 -20.57 -18.22
C ILE A 40 -9.74 -21.70 -18.47
N ASP A 41 -9.48 -22.55 -19.46
CA ASP A 41 -10.40 -23.62 -19.87
C ASP A 41 -10.41 -24.84 -18.92
N THR A 42 -9.40 -24.99 -18.07
CA THR A 42 -9.22 -26.17 -17.19
C THR A 42 -9.34 -25.80 -15.70
N ASN A 43 -10.31 -26.41 -15.00
CA ASN A 43 -10.60 -26.19 -13.57
C ASN A 43 -10.60 -24.71 -13.15
N PRO A 44 -11.33 -23.82 -13.86
CA PRO A 44 -11.25 -22.38 -13.66
C PRO A 44 -11.61 -21.96 -12.23
N THR A 45 -12.58 -22.64 -11.61
CA THR A 45 -13.05 -22.33 -10.26
C THR A 45 -11.97 -22.64 -9.22
N GLU A 46 -11.38 -23.83 -9.28
CA GLU A 46 -10.34 -24.27 -8.34
C GLU A 46 -9.05 -23.48 -8.52
N ALA A 47 -8.67 -23.17 -9.77
CA ALA A 47 -7.51 -22.36 -10.09
C ALA A 47 -7.67 -20.91 -9.61
N LEU A 48 -8.83 -20.31 -9.83
CA LEU A 48 -9.14 -18.96 -9.38
C LEU A 48 -9.15 -18.89 -7.84
N ALA A 49 -9.78 -19.86 -7.17
CA ALA A 49 -9.77 -19.97 -5.71
C ALA A 49 -8.34 -20.10 -5.16
N ALA A 50 -7.53 -20.96 -5.78
CA ALA A 50 -6.15 -21.19 -5.38
C ALA A 50 -5.28 -19.93 -5.52
N VAL A 51 -5.35 -19.25 -6.67
CA VAL A 51 -4.61 -17.99 -6.88
C VAL A 51 -5.11 -16.89 -5.96
N GLY A 52 -6.41 -16.82 -5.69
CA GLY A 52 -6.99 -15.84 -4.76
C GLY A 52 -6.46 -16.00 -3.33
N ILE A 53 -6.45 -17.23 -2.80
CA ILE A 53 -5.94 -17.52 -1.46
C ILE A 53 -4.43 -17.27 -1.38
N ALA A 54 -3.66 -17.82 -2.32
CA ALA A 54 -2.21 -17.65 -2.34
C ALA A 54 -1.81 -16.18 -2.56
N GLY A 55 -2.48 -15.47 -3.46
CA GLY A 55 -2.28 -14.05 -3.73
C GLY A 55 -2.61 -13.17 -2.53
N SER A 56 -3.65 -13.50 -1.77
CA SER A 56 -4.01 -12.79 -0.53
C SER A 56 -2.91 -12.92 0.53
N PHE A 57 -2.37 -14.13 0.72
CA PHE A 57 -1.26 -14.37 1.65
C PHE A 57 0.01 -13.63 1.22
N ILE A 58 0.40 -13.74 -0.06
CA ILE A 58 1.55 -13.02 -0.64
C ILE A 58 1.40 -11.51 -0.41
N SER A 59 0.21 -10.98 -0.72
CA SER A 59 -0.10 -9.56 -0.54
C SER A 59 0.05 -9.16 0.93
N ALA A 60 -0.53 -9.91 1.87
CA ALA A 60 -0.42 -9.61 3.30
C ALA A 60 1.04 -9.51 3.77
N VAL A 61 1.88 -10.47 3.37
CA VAL A 61 3.32 -10.47 3.68
C VAL A 61 4.01 -9.24 3.06
N ILE A 62 3.76 -8.96 1.78
CA ILE A 62 4.35 -7.81 1.08
C ILE A 62 3.91 -6.49 1.73
N TRP A 63 2.63 -6.32 2.07
CA TRP A 63 2.10 -5.09 2.68
C TRP A 63 2.71 -4.79 4.06
N ILE A 64 2.98 -5.84 4.85
CA ILE A 64 3.70 -5.71 6.12
C ILE A 64 5.14 -5.28 5.86
N LEU A 65 5.85 -5.98 4.96
CA LEU A 65 7.27 -5.72 4.69
C LEU A 65 7.53 -4.41 3.94
N ALA A 66 6.55 -3.95 3.15
CA ALA A 66 6.57 -2.68 2.43
C ALA A 66 6.70 -1.46 3.36
N GLN A 67 6.43 -1.61 4.66
CA GLN A 67 6.60 -0.51 5.63
C GLN A 67 8.06 -0.07 5.78
N THR A 68 9.02 -0.95 5.49
CA THR A 68 10.46 -0.63 5.47
C THR A 68 10.79 0.48 4.46
N ARG A 69 10.11 0.52 3.31
CA ARG A 69 10.22 1.58 2.29
C ARG A 69 9.99 2.97 2.88
N SER A 70 8.96 3.10 3.72
CA SER A 70 8.60 4.38 4.35
C SER A 70 9.65 4.82 5.36
N ALA A 71 10.23 3.89 6.11
CA ALA A 71 11.29 4.15 7.08
C ALA A 71 12.58 4.63 6.40
N ILE A 72 13.00 3.95 5.32
CA ILE A 72 14.16 4.34 4.52
C ILE A 72 13.96 5.75 3.94
N SER A 73 12.79 6.00 3.35
CA SER A 73 12.44 7.31 2.77
C SER A 73 12.58 8.45 3.79
N ALA A 74 12.02 8.26 4.99
CA ALA A 74 12.06 9.28 6.05
C ALA A 74 13.49 9.62 6.50
N ILE A 75 14.34 8.61 6.72
CA ILE A 75 15.72 8.81 7.16
C ILE A 75 16.58 9.41 6.05
N VAL A 76 16.49 8.90 4.83
CA VAL A 76 17.22 9.47 3.68
C VAL A 76 16.79 10.91 3.42
N ALA A 77 15.49 11.22 3.49
CA ALA A 77 14.99 12.60 3.35
C ALA A 77 15.53 13.52 4.44
N LYS A 78 15.50 13.09 5.71
CA LYS A 78 16.06 13.85 6.84
C LYS A 78 17.53 14.19 6.64
N TYR A 79 18.34 13.21 6.24
CA TYR A 79 19.77 13.44 6.00
C TYR A 79 20.05 14.23 4.72
N LEU A 80 19.19 14.13 3.70
CA LEU A 80 19.24 15.01 2.53
C LEU A 80 18.99 16.46 2.93
N GLY A 81 17.95 16.72 3.74
CA GLY A 81 17.60 18.05 4.23
C GLY A 81 18.67 18.66 5.11
N ALA A 82 19.29 17.85 5.96
CA ALA A 82 20.42 18.25 6.79
C ALA A 82 21.76 18.34 6.02
N GLN A 83 21.76 18.07 4.71
CA GLN A 83 22.95 18.03 3.83
C GLN A 83 24.06 17.08 4.32
N LYS A 84 23.66 16.00 5.01
CA LYS A 84 24.55 15.05 5.68
C LYS A 84 24.46 13.63 5.14
N LEU A 85 24.11 13.47 3.86
CA LEU A 85 23.97 12.14 3.22
C LEU A 85 25.21 11.24 3.36
N HIS A 86 26.40 11.84 3.52
CA HIS A 86 27.64 11.09 3.76
C HIS A 86 27.59 10.28 5.07
N GLU A 87 26.90 10.75 6.10
CA GLU A 87 26.75 10.07 7.41
C GLU A 87 25.94 8.76 7.31
N ILE A 88 25.11 8.62 6.27
CA ILE A 88 24.25 7.44 6.05
C ILE A 88 24.67 6.60 4.84
N LYS A 89 25.89 6.79 4.32
CA LYS A 89 26.38 6.03 3.15
C LYS A 89 26.39 4.52 3.38
N SER A 90 26.86 4.06 4.54
CA SER A 90 26.86 2.64 4.91
C SER A 90 25.47 2.11 5.25
N LEU A 91 24.59 2.97 5.78
CA LEU A 91 23.25 2.61 6.23
C LEU A 91 22.39 2.04 5.09
N VAL A 92 22.40 2.68 3.92
CA VAL A 92 21.57 2.27 2.78
C VAL A 92 21.93 0.85 2.31
N GLY A 93 23.22 0.54 2.15
CA GLY A 93 23.67 -0.80 1.79
C GLY A 93 23.35 -1.84 2.87
N GLN A 94 23.49 -1.48 4.15
CA GLN A 94 23.14 -2.34 5.29
C GLN A 94 21.65 -2.69 5.31
N ILE A 95 20.75 -1.69 5.17
CA ILE A 95 19.30 -1.94 5.22
C ILE A 95 18.83 -2.73 4.01
N ILE A 96 19.34 -2.43 2.80
CA ILE A 96 19.00 -3.22 1.61
C ILE A 96 19.43 -4.68 1.83
N GLY A 97 20.64 -4.90 2.34
CA GLY A 97 21.13 -6.24 2.68
C GLY A 97 20.26 -6.94 3.72
N ILE A 98 19.89 -6.26 4.81
CA ILE A 98 18.99 -6.81 5.85
C ILE A 98 17.63 -7.17 5.26
N ASN A 99 17.03 -6.31 4.44
CA ASN A 99 15.74 -6.58 3.81
C ASN A 99 15.83 -7.78 2.87
N VAL A 100 16.89 -7.90 2.07
CA VAL A 100 17.10 -9.06 1.19
C VAL A 100 17.27 -10.35 1.99
N ILE A 101 18.09 -10.34 3.04
CA ILE A 101 18.28 -11.49 3.94
C ILE A 101 16.95 -11.89 4.60
N LEU A 102 16.19 -10.90 5.10
CA LEU A 102 14.88 -11.13 5.71
C LEU A 102 13.89 -11.75 4.72
N SER A 103 13.83 -11.24 3.48
CA SER A 103 12.96 -11.84 2.45
C SER A 103 13.39 -13.24 2.04
N ILE A 104 14.70 -13.54 2.00
CA ILE A 104 15.18 -14.90 1.71
C ILE A 104 14.78 -15.84 2.84
N LEU A 105 14.91 -15.40 4.10
CA LEU A 105 14.46 -16.19 5.25
C LEU A 105 12.95 -16.48 5.18
N ILE A 106 12.14 -15.45 4.90
CA ILE A 106 10.68 -15.61 4.75
C ILE A 106 10.36 -16.54 3.58
N TYR A 107 11.03 -16.41 2.44
CA TYR A 107 10.91 -17.30 1.30
C TYR A 107 11.18 -18.76 1.69
N ILE A 108 12.33 -19.05 2.32
CA ILE A 108 12.72 -20.42 2.71
C ILE A 108 11.69 -21.02 3.68
N VAL A 109 11.36 -20.28 4.74
CA VAL A 109 10.43 -20.75 5.78
C VAL A 109 9.05 -20.99 5.17
N SER A 110 8.53 -20.05 4.38
CA SER A 110 7.18 -20.14 3.85
C SER A 110 7.01 -21.20 2.76
N ILE A 111 8.04 -21.53 1.98
CA ILE A 111 7.97 -22.67 1.05
C ILE A 111 7.93 -23.98 1.80
N PHE A 112 8.72 -24.11 2.88
CA PHE A 112 8.75 -25.33 3.68
C PHE A 112 7.37 -25.62 4.30
N PHE A 113 6.69 -24.58 4.76
CA PHE A 113 5.35 -24.68 5.38
C PHE A 113 4.20 -24.35 4.41
N ALA A 114 4.41 -24.40 3.09
CA ALA A 114 3.41 -23.93 2.12
C ALA A 114 2.09 -24.72 2.22
N ASN A 115 2.15 -26.04 2.43
CA ASN A 115 0.94 -26.87 2.58
C ASN A 115 0.16 -26.47 3.83
N GLU A 116 0.84 -26.37 4.96
CA GLU A 116 0.26 -26.03 6.26
C GLU A 116 -0.32 -24.61 6.25
N ILE A 117 0.37 -23.67 5.61
CA ILE A 117 -0.12 -22.30 5.42
C ILE A 117 -1.47 -22.33 4.70
N PHE A 118 -1.62 -23.06 3.60
CA PHE A 118 -2.87 -23.05 2.84
C PHE A 118 -3.96 -23.95 3.42
N GLN A 119 -3.59 -25.00 4.17
CA GLN A 119 -4.55 -25.75 4.99
C GLN A 119 -5.16 -24.87 6.09
N LEU A 120 -4.40 -23.93 6.67
CA LEU A 120 -4.96 -22.93 7.60
C LEU A 120 -5.97 -21.98 6.94
N TYR A 121 -5.92 -21.84 5.61
CA TYR A 121 -6.94 -21.14 4.81
C TYR A 121 -8.10 -22.07 4.39
N ASN A 122 -8.15 -23.29 4.91
CA ASN A 122 -9.12 -24.35 4.56
C ASN A 122 -9.07 -24.74 3.07
N ALA A 123 -7.92 -24.61 2.40
CA ALA A 123 -7.74 -25.17 1.07
C ALA A 123 -7.55 -26.69 1.16
N ASP A 124 -8.29 -27.44 0.35
CA ASP A 124 -8.19 -28.89 0.23
C ASP A 124 -8.08 -29.35 -1.23
N GLY A 125 -7.83 -30.65 -1.43
CA GLY A 125 -7.84 -31.29 -2.75
C GLY A 125 -7.02 -30.56 -3.83
N LEU A 126 -7.66 -30.27 -4.95
CA LEU A 126 -7.07 -29.57 -6.10
C LEU A 126 -6.71 -28.12 -5.77
N ILE A 127 -7.50 -27.43 -4.96
CA ILE A 127 -7.27 -26.03 -4.57
C ILE A 127 -5.98 -25.91 -3.77
N LEU A 128 -5.75 -26.84 -2.82
CA LEU A 128 -4.51 -26.88 -2.06
C LEU A 128 -3.30 -27.09 -2.96
N ASN A 129 -3.37 -28.07 -3.87
CA ASN A 129 -2.28 -28.37 -4.80
C ASN A 129 -1.94 -27.18 -5.70
N TYR A 130 -2.94 -26.54 -6.30
CA TYR A 130 -2.74 -25.35 -7.12
C TYR A 130 -2.22 -24.16 -6.31
N SER A 131 -2.69 -23.98 -5.07
CA SER A 131 -2.23 -22.88 -4.20
C SER A 131 -0.75 -23.04 -3.88
N VAL A 132 -0.32 -24.25 -3.53
CA VAL A 132 1.07 -24.57 -3.19
C VAL A 132 1.98 -24.43 -4.41
N ASP A 133 1.58 -24.95 -5.57
CA ASP A 133 2.35 -24.86 -6.81
C ASP A 133 2.54 -23.41 -7.25
N TYR A 134 1.44 -22.64 -7.27
CA TYR A 134 1.47 -21.21 -7.60
C TYR A 134 2.34 -20.43 -6.61
N TYR A 135 2.16 -20.68 -5.31
CA TYR A 135 2.89 -19.99 -4.26
C TYR A 135 4.40 -20.25 -4.31
N LYS A 136 4.84 -21.51 -4.51
CA LYS A 136 6.26 -21.87 -4.59
C LYS A 136 6.99 -21.06 -5.66
N ILE A 137 6.36 -20.83 -6.81
CA ILE A 137 6.91 -20.00 -7.87
C ILE A 137 6.89 -18.53 -7.45
N ARG A 138 5.72 -18.00 -7.03
CA ARG A 138 5.58 -16.58 -6.67
C ARG A 138 6.48 -16.14 -5.52
N ALA A 139 6.75 -17.02 -4.57
CA ALA A 139 7.58 -16.73 -3.40
C ALA A 139 9.03 -16.37 -3.80
N LEU A 140 9.53 -16.83 -4.95
CA LEU A 140 10.82 -16.39 -5.54
C LEU A 140 10.87 -14.86 -5.73
N GLY A 141 9.70 -14.23 -5.85
CA GLY A 141 9.52 -12.80 -5.98
C GLY A 141 9.78 -11.99 -4.70
N PHE A 142 9.80 -12.60 -3.51
CA PHE A 142 9.95 -11.83 -2.26
C PHE A 142 11.27 -11.08 -2.17
N PRO A 143 12.45 -11.70 -2.43
CA PRO A 143 13.72 -10.98 -2.37
C PRO A 143 13.81 -9.85 -3.40
N LEU A 144 13.28 -10.09 -4.60
CA LEU A 144 13.24 -9.10 -5.68
C LEU A 144 12.37 -7.90 -5.29
N THR A 145 11.19 -8.15 -4.74
CA THR A 145 10.23 -7.11 -4.37
C THR A 145 10.75 -6.25 -3.22
N LEU A 146 11.30 -6.86 -2.16
CA LEU A 146 11.86 -6.08 -1.04
C LEU A 146 13.10 -5.29 -1.43
N PHE A 147 13.92 -5.82 -2.34
CA PHE A 147 15.03 -5.08 -2.92
C PHE A 147 14.53 -3.83 -3.67
N VAL A 148 13.54 -3.99 -4.56
CA VAL A 148 12.91 -2.88 -5.30
C VAL A 148 12.30 -1.85 -4.35
N PHE A 149 11.55 -2.29 -3.33
CA PHE A 149 10.93 -1.40 -2.35
C PHE A 149 11.94 -0.63 -1.51
N SER A 150 13.08 -1.25 -1.17
CA SER A 150 14.17 -0.57 -0.47
C SER A 150 14.75 0.55 -1.34
N ILE A 151 14.98 0.28 -2.63
CA ILE A 151 15.47 1.29 -3.59
C ILE A 151 14.42 2.38 -3.83
N PHE A 152 13.14 2.04 -3.89
CA PHE A 152 12.06 3.03 -3.96
C PHE A 152 12.09 3.96 -2.75
N GLY A 153 12.32 3.42 -1.55
CA GLY A 153 12.49 4.21 -0.34
C GLY A 153 13.66 5.20 -0.47
N VAL A 154 14.80 4.75 -1.01
CA VAL A 154 15.96 5.61 -1.25
C VAL A 154 15.65 6.73 -2.25
N PHE A 155 15.10 6.40 -3.42
CA PHE A 155 14.75 7.42 -4.42
C PHE A 155 13.73 8.43 -3.91
N ARG A 156 12.68 7.95 -3.21
CA ARG A 156 11.68 8.80 -2.58
C ARG A 156 12.32 9.73 -1.56
N GLY A 157 13.17 9.21 -0.66
CA GLY A 157 13.92 10.03 0.29
C GLY A 157 14.81 11.10 -0.39
N LEU A 158 15.37 10.76 -1.55
CA LEU A 158 16.12 11.67 -2.42
C LEU A 158 15.25 12.67 -3.22
N GLN A 159 13.95 12.76 -2.93
CA GLN A 159 12.96 13.62 -3.62
C GLN A 159 12.76 13.24 -5.09
N ASN A 160 12.83 11.94 -5.42
CA ASN A 160 12.60 11.43 -6.75
C ASN A 160 11.56 10.30 -6.73
N THR A 161 10.35 10.58 -7.22
CA THR A 161 9.29 9.59 -7.43
C THR A 161 9.18 9.13 -8.88
N TYR A 162 9.95 9.74 -9.78
CA TYR A 162 9.92 9.46 -11.22
C TYR A 162 10.54 8.10 -11.57
N TYR A 163 11.71 7.77 -11.00
CA TYR A 163 12.32 6.45 -11.25
C TYR A 163 11.48 5.30 -10.70
N PRO A 164 10.95 5.37 -9.46
CA PRO A 164 9.96 4.39 -8.99
C PRO A 164 8.76 4.23 -9.94
N MET A 165 8.22 5.34 -10.46
CA MET A 165 7.11 5.29 -11.43
C MET A 165 7.49 4.54 -12.71
N ILE A 166 8.63 4.84 -13.34
CA ILE A 166 9.05 4.14 -14.55
C ILE A 166 9.22 2.65 -14.28
N ILE A 167 9.87 2.29 -13.16
CA ILE A 167 10.08 0.88 -12.80
C ILE A 167 8.72 0.18 -12.63
N SER A 168 7.78 0.81 -11.92
CA SER A 168 6.41 0.29 -11.76
C SER A 168 5.67 0.13 -13.08
N ILE A 169 5.73 1.11 -13.99
CA ILE A 169 5.05 1.03 -15.29
C ILE A 169 5.64 -0.09 -16.14
N VAL A 170 6.97 -0.16 -16.27
CA VAL A 170 7.62 -1.20 -17.08
C VAL A 170 7.35 -2.58 -16.50
N GLY A 171 7.45 -2.75 -15.18
CA GLY A 171 7.11 -4.00 -14.52
C GLY A 171 5.66 -4.40 -14.76
N ALA A 172 4.74 -3.43 -14.64
CA ALA A 172 3.32 -3.65 -14.88
C ALA A 172 3.01 -4.07 -16.32
N SER A 173 3.47 -3.29 -17.30
CA SER A 173 3.24 -3.60 -18.72
C SER A 173 3.88 -4.92 -19.13
N LEU A 174 5.05 -5.24 -18.59
CA LEU A 174 5.72 -6.51 -18.86
C LEU A 174 4.95 -7.69 -18.26
N ASN A 175 4.47 -7.57 -17.02
CA ASN A 175 3.68 -8.62 -16.37
C ASN A 175 2.41 -8.92 -17.18
N VAL A 176 1.61 -7.91 -17.52
CA VAL A 176 0.40 -8.09 -18.34
C VAL A 176 0.72 -8.76 -19.68
N GLY A 177 1.76 -8.29 -20.39
CA GLY A 177 2.16 -8.88 -21.66
C GLY A 177 2.59 -10.34 -21.52
N LEU A 178 3.31 -10.68 -20.44
CA LEU A 178 3.73 -12.05 -20.15
C LEU A 178 2.57 -12.93 -19.67
N ASP A 179 1.57 -12.38 -18.98
CA ASP A 179 0.39 -13.12 -18.58
C ASP A 179 -0.36 -13.61 -19.82
N PHE A 180 -0.61 -12.73 -20.80
CA PHE A 180 -1.21 -13.14 -22.06
C PHE A 180 -0.37 -14.22 -22.78
N ALA A 181 0.95 -14.05 -22.86
CA ALA A 181 1.82 -14.97 -23.58
C ALA A 181 1.98 -16.35 -22.89
N LEU A 182 2.11 -16.38 -21.56
CA LEU A 182 2.41 -17.61 -20.81
C LEU A 182 1.15 -18.37 -20.37
N ILE A 183 0.03 -17.67 -20.15
CA ILE A 183 -1.22 -18.32 -19.73
C ILE A 183 -1.90 -18.99 -20.91
N TYR A 184 -2.06 -18.29 -22.04
CA TYR A 184 -2.68 -18.83 -23.25
C TYR A 184 -1.70 -19.61 -24.13
N GLY A 185 -0.39 -19.47 -23.89
CA GLY A 185 0.63 -20.02 -24.77
C GLY A 185 0.78 -19.20 -26.05
N ILE A 186 1.78 -19.56 -26.85
CA ILE A 186 1.98 -19.03 -28.19
C ILE A 186 2.05 -20.25 -29.10
N ASP A 187 1.10 -20.35 -30.04
CA ASP A 187 0.99 -21.48 -30.97
C ASP A 187 2.35 -21.79 -31.61
N GLY A 188 2.85 -23.00 -31.37
CA GLY A 188 4.12 -23.50 -31.92
C GLY A 188 5.40 -23.07 -31.19
N PHE A 189 5.32 -22.25 -30.13
CA PHE A 189 6.49 -21.78 -29.36
C PHE A 189 6.43 -22.12 -27.87
N ILE A 190 5.29 -21.91 -27.22
CA ILE A 190 5.13 -22.08 -25.77
C ILE A 190 3.79 -22.77 -25.52
N GLU A 191 3.82 -23.93 -24.86
CA GLU A 191 2.60 -24.59 -24.40
C GLU A 191 1.90 -23.75 -23.31
N PRO A 192 0.56 -23.70 -23.28
CA PRO A 192 -0.17 -22.96 -22.25
C PRO A 192 0.22 -23.42 -20.84
N MET A 193 0.83 -22.54 -20.06
CA MET A 193 1.27 -22.86 -18.70
C MET A 193 0.19 -22.55 -17.64
N HIS A 194 -0.97 -22.02 -18.06
CA HIS A 194 -2.09 -21.65 -17.21
C HIS A 194 -1.66 -20.89 -15.93
N VAL A 195 -2.06 -21.37 -14.76
CA VAL A 195 -1.73 -20.79 -13.44
C VAL A 195 -0.22 -20.65 -13.20
N LYS A 196 0.59 -21.59 -13.69
CA LYS A 196 2.06 -21.51 -13.57
C LYS A 196 2.63 -20.42 -14.47
N GLY A 197 1.99 -20.16 -15.61
CA GLY A 197 2.32 -19.05 -16.51
C GLY A 197 2.17 -17.70 -15.82
N ALA A 198 1.03 -17.46 -15.16
CA ALA A 198 0.78 -16.25 -14.37
C ALA A 198 1.84 -16.06 -13.26
N ALA A 199 2.21 -17.15 -12.60
CA ALA A 199 3.23 -17.10 -11.55
C ALA A 199 4.60 -16.66 -12.09
N TRP A 200 5.04 -17.23 -13.22
CA TRP A 200 6.31 -16.88 -13.86
C TRP A 200 6.30 -15.48 -14.46
N ALA A 201 5.21 -15.06 -15.10
CA ALA A 201 5.04 -13.71 -15.63
C ALA A 201 5.34 -12.66 -14.55
N SER A 202 4.74 -12.83 -13.37
CA SER A 202 4.97 -11.95 -12.23
C SER A 202 6.42 -11.97 -11.74
N VAL A 203 7.06 -13.14 -11.63
CA VAL A 203 8.46 -13.27 -11.16
C VAL A 203 9.43 -12.63 -12.15
N ILE A 204 9.23 -12.83 -13.45
CA ILE A 204 10.03 -12.21 -14.52
C ILE A 204 9.88 -10.69 -14.48
N ALA A 205 8.66 -10.18 -14.34
CA ALA A 205 8.41 -8.76 -14.19
C ALA A 205 9.11 -8.17 -12.95
N GLN A 206 9.06 -8.86 -11.80
CA GLN A 206 9.78 -8.48 -10.59
C GLN A 206 11.30 -8.51 -10.78
N GLY A 207 11.83 -9.49 -11.52
CA GLY A 207 13.24 -9.57 -11.90
C GLY A 207 13.67 -8.37 -12.75
N THR A 208 12.90 -8.01 -13.76
CA THR A 208 13.14 -6.82 -14.59
C THR A 208 13.09 -5.55 -13.75
N MET A 209 12.10 -5.42 -12.86
CA MET A 209 12.01 -4.28 -11.94
C MET A 209 13.25 -4.19 -11.03
N ALA A 210 13.71 -5.32 -10.49
CA ALA A 210 14.90 -5.38 -9.63
C ALA A 210 16.17 -4.98 -10.40
N LEU A 211 16.33 -5.46 -11.65
CA LEU A 211 17.44 -5.09 -12.52
C LEU A 211 17.43 -3.58 -12.84
N MET A 212 16.28 -3.04 -13.23
CA MET A 212 16.14 -1.60 -13.48
C MET A 212 16.43 -0.77 -12.23
N ALA A 213 15.90 -1.20 -11.08
CA ALA A 213 16.13 -0.56 -9.80
C ALA A 213 17.64 -0.55 -9.45
N LEU A 214 18.34 -1.66 -9.65
CA LEU A 214 19.78 -1.77 -9.44
C LEU A 214 20.57 -0.82 -10.36
N ILE A 215 20.29 -0.84 -11.67
CA ILE A 215 20.98 0.01 -12.65
C ILE A 215 20.79 1.50 -12.30
N LEU A 216 19.55 1.90 -12.02
CA LEU A 216 19.24 3.28 -11.65
C LEU A 216 19.85 3.65 -10.31
N PHE A 217 19.83 2.75 -9.32
CA PHE A 217 20.44 2.99 -8.01
C PHE A 217 21.93 3.29 -8.14
N VAL A 218 22.68 2.47 -8.87
CA VAL A 218 24.12 2.63 -9.09
C VAL A 218 24.42 3.91 -9.89
N LYS A 219 23.62 4.22 -10.92
CA LYS A 219 23.88 5.37 -11.80
C LYS A 219 23.40 6.72 -11.25
N LYS A 220 22.38 6.74 -10.39
CA LYS A 220 21.65 7.97 -10.02
C LYS A 220 21.66 8.30 -8.52
N THR A 221 22.30 7.47 -7.69
CA THR A 221 22.42 7.72 -6.25
C THR A 221 23.88 7.78 -5.81
N PRO A 222 24.21 8.52 -4.74
CA PRO A 222 25.57 8.60 -4.19
C PRO A 222 25.91 7.41 -3.28
N PHE A 223 24.99 6.44 -3.16
CA PHE A 223 25.12 5.30 -2.28
C PHE A 223 25.77 4.13 -2.99
N LYS A 224 26.44 3.27 -2.23
CA LYS A 224 27.03 2.03 -2.74
C LYS A 224 26.25 0.85 -2.17
N LEU A 225 26.01 -0.16 -3.00
CA LEU A 225 25.40 -1.42 -2.57
C LEU A 225 26.45 -2.33 -1.91
N LYS A 226 27.09 -1.85 -0.83
CA LYS A 226 28.06 -2.61 -0.07
C LYS A 226 27.54 -2.79 1.34
N PHE A 227 27.36 -4.05 1.75
CA PHE A 227 27.17 -4.38 3.15
C PHE A 227 28.51 -4.18 3.86
N ALA A 228 28.59 -3.19 4.74
CA ALA A 228 29.81 -2.84 5.45
C ALA A 228 29.56 -2.92 6.96
N LEU A 229 30.56 -3.36 7.71
CA LEU A 229 30.59 -3.27 9.16
C LEU A 229 31.63 -2.20 9.57
N PRO A 230 31.48 -1.56 10.75
CA PRO A 230 30.41 -1.72 11.74
C PRO A 230 29.06 -1.14 11.29
N PHE A 231 27.98 -1.55 11.98
CA PHE A 231 26.64 -1.03 11.70
C PHE A 231 26.55 0.49 11.88
N ASN A 232 25.83 1.15 10.99
CA ASN A 232 25.58 2.58 11.11
C ASN A 232 24.71 2.87 12.36
N LYS A 233 24.97 3.99 13.03
CA LYS A 233 24.23 4.43 14.23
C LYS A 233 22.71 4.49 14.02
N GLU A 234 22.25 4.79 12.81
CA GLU A 234 20.83 4.91 12.48
C GLU A 234 20.12 3.57 12.22
N ILE A 235 20.84 2.44 12.23
CA ILE A 235 20.22 1.15 11.90
C ILE A 235 19.12 0.77 12.88
N LYS A 236 19.36 0.99 14.18
CA LYS A 236 18.37 0.73 15.25
C LYS A 236 17.13 1.61 15.04
N ASN A 237 17.33 2.84 14.61
CA ASN A 237 16.26 3.79 14.34
C ASN A 237 15.39 3.32 13.16
N VAL A 238 16.01 2.94 12.03
CA VAL A 238 15.28 2.45 10.85
C VAL A 238 14.51 1.17 11.14
N VAL A 239 15.13 0.21 11.83
CA VAL A 239 14.47 -1.04 12.22
C VAL A 239 13.30 -0.76 13.17
N SER A 240 13.49 0.11 14.17
CA SER A 240 12.43 0.51 15.09
C SER A 240 11.25 1.18 14.36
N ILE A 241 11.52 2.11 13.45
CA ILE A 241 10.48 2.76 12.63
C ILE A 241 9.73 1.70 11.81
N SER A 242 10.44 0.79 11.17
CA SER A 242 9.85 -0.27 10.35
C SER A 242 8.93 -1.18 11.16
N LEU A 243 9.40 -1.69 12.31
CA LEU A 243 8.61 -2.56 13.19
C LEU A 243 7.36 -1.85 13.74
N ASN A 244 7.48 -0.59 14.14
CA ASN A 244 6.31 0.18 14.60
C ASN A 244 5.27 0.37 13.49
N LEU A 245 5.70 0.61 12.24
CA LEU A 245 4.81 0.70 11.09
C LEU A 245 4.23 -0.67 10.69
N MET A 246 4.95 -1.77 10.91
CA MET A 246 4.42 -3.14 10.72
C MET A 246 3.32 -3.47 11.74
N VAL A 247 3.54 -3.21 13.02
CA VAL A 247 2.52 -3.40 14.08
C VAL A 247 1.27 -2.56 13.76
N ARG A 248 1.49 -1.34 13.27
CA ARG A 248 0.42 -0.51 12.77
C ARG A 248 -0.32 -1.17 11.59
N ALA A 249 0.39 -1.72 10.60
CA ALA A 249 -0.25 -2.41 9.49
C ALA A 249 -1.10 -3.61 9.96
N VAL A 250 -0.67 -4.34 10.99
CA VAL A 250 -1.49 -5.40 11.61
C VAL A 250 -2.78 -4.82 12.19
N ALA A 251 -2.71 -3.74 12.97
CA ALA A 251 -3.89 -3.08 13.53
C ALA A 251 -4.86 -2.54 12.46
N LEU A 252 -4.34 -2.14 11.30
CA LEU A 252 -5.14 -1.77 10.13
C LEU A 252 -5.91 -2.99 9.59
N ASN A 253 -5.20 -4.12 9.39
CA ASN A 253 -5.79 -5.34 8.87
C ASN A 253 -6.85 -5.93 9.81
N VAL A 254 -6.69 -5.79 11.13
CA VAL A 254 -7.73 -6.19 12.10
C VAL A 254 -9.06 -5.48 11.84
N ALA A 255 -9.05 -4.16 11.59
CA ALA A 255 -10.27 -3.42 11.29
C ALA A 255 -10.92 -3.90 9.98
N LEU A 256 -10.11 -4.15 8.93
CA LEU A 256 -10.60 -4.65 7.65
C LEU A 256 -11.19 -6.07 7.78
N TYR A 257 -10.54 -6.93 8.55
CA TYR A 257 -11.02 -8.28 8.84
C TYR A 257 -12.40 -8.25 9.51
N PHE A 258 -12.56 -7.44 10.57
CA PHE A 258 -13.84 -7.35 11.28
C PHE A 258 -14.95 -6.77 10.40
N ALA A 259 -14.66 -5.76 9.57
CA ALA A 259 -15.64 -5.22 8.62
C ALA A 259 -16.19 -6.32 7.69
N ASN A 260 -15.30 -7.12 7.09
CA ASN A 260 -15.72 -8.19 6.18
C ASN A 260 -16.39 -9.34 6.92
N SER A 261 -15.87 -9.74 8.08
CA SER A 261 -16.46 -10.81 8.91
C SER A 261 -17.91 -10.51 9.30
N TYR A 262 -18.20 -9.27 9.73
CA TYR A 262 -19.56 -8.86 10.07
C TYR A 262 -20.45 -8.71 8.82
N ALA A 263 -19.92 -8.19 7.71
CA ALA A 263 -20.67 -8.16 6.45
C ALA A 263 -21.09 -9.57 5.99
N THR A 264 -20.20 -10.56 6.13
CA THR A 264 -20.51 -11.98 5.85
C THR A 264 -21.56 -12.53 6.82
N LYS A 265 -21.46 -12.21 8.12
CA LYS A 265 -22.47 -12.58 9.13
C LYS A 265 -23.87 -12.06 8.77
N TYR A 266 -23.98 -10.91 8.10
CA TYR A 266 -25.26 -10.32 7.70
C TYR A 266 -25.90 -10.98 6.46
N GLY A 267 -25.14 -11.76 5.69
CA GLY A 267 -25.61 -12.52 4.54
C GLY A 267 -24.90 -12.18 3.23
N ALA A 268 -25.13 -13.01 2.21
CA ALA A 268 -24.43 -12.93 0.91
C ALA A 268 -24.58 -11.56 0.23
N ASN A 269 -25.78 -10.98 0.24
CA ASN A 269 -26.02 -9.67 -0.37
C ASN A 269 -25.27 -8.53 0.34
N TYR A 270 -25.06 -8.66 1.65
CA TYR A 270 -24.37 -7.66 2.47
C TYR A 270 -22.87 -7.66 2.18
N ILE A 271 -22.23 -8.83 2.11
CA ILE A 271 -20.81 -8.93 1.77
C ILE A 271 -20.54 -8.49 0.31
N ALA A 272 -21.45 -8.77 -0.61
CA ALA A 272 -21.35 -8.28 -1.99
C ALA A 272 -21.39 -6.74 -2.03
N ALA A 273 -22.37 -6.11 -1.38
CA ALA A 273 -22.48 -4.65 -1.31
C ALA A 273 -21.27 -4.00 -0.59
N GLN A 274 -20.81 -4.61 0.51
CA GLN A 274 -19.61 -4.18 1.24
C GLN A 274 -18.37 -4.22 0.35
N THR A 275 -18.21 -5.27 -0.46
CA THR A 275 -17.06 -5.45 -1.36
C THR A 275 -17.01 -4.35 -2.41
N ILE A 276 -18.15 -4.03 -3.03
CA ILE A 276 -18.26 -2.91 -4.00
C ILE A 276 -17.86 -1.59 -3.34
N ALA A 277 -18.45 -1.29 -2.18
CA ALA A 277 -18.17 -0.05 -1.46
C ALA A 277 -16.71 0.04 -1.02
N PHE A 278 -16.10 -1.07 -0.59
CA PHE A 278 -14.70 -1.13 -0.19
C PHE A 278 -13.74 -0.92 -1.37
N GLN A 279 -14.04 -1.47 -2.55
CA GLN A 279 -13.24 -1.24 -3.76
C GLN A 279 -13.23 0.24 -4.16
N ILE A 280 -14.39 0.90 -4.12
CA ILE A 280 -14.48 2.33 -4.41
C ILE A 280 -13.70 3.14 -3.35
N TRP A 281 -13.83 2.78 -2.08
CA TRP A 281 -13.06 3.42 -1.01
C TRP A 281 -11.55 3.28 -1.20
N LEU A 282 -11.08 2.08 -1.58
CA LEU A 282 -9.67 1.79 -1.82
C LEU A 282 -9.13 2.55 -3.05
N PHE A 283 -9.95 2.64 -4.11
CA PHE A 283 -9.63 3.42 -5.30
C PHE A 283 -9.33 4.88 -4.94
N PHE A 284 -10.20 5.53 -4.15
CA PHE A 284 -9.96 6.90 -3.65
C PHE A 284 -8.69 6.97 -2.81
N ALA A 285 -8.46 5.97 -1.97
CA ALA A 285 -7.27 5.92 -1.13
C ALA A 285 -5.97 6.02 -1.93
N PHE A 286 -5.89 5.39 -3.11
CA PHE A 286 -4.68 5.45 -3.93
C PHE A 286 -4.39 6.85 -4.50
N PHE A 287 -5.40 7.61 -4.90
CA PHE A 287 -5.21 9.01 -5.35
C PHE A 287 -4.72 9.90 -4.21
N ILE A 288 -5.30 9.74 -3.03
CA ILE A 288 -4.93 10.52 -1.85
C ILE A 288 -3.54 10.11 -1.34
N ASP A 289 -3.20 8.83 -1.39
CA ASP A 289 -1.90 8.30 -0.93
C ASP A 289 -0.72 8.86 -1.74
N GLY A 290 -0.96 9.24 -3.00
CA GLY A 290 0.01 10.02 -3.79
C GLY A 290 0.46 11.31 -3.12
N TYR A 291 -0.49 12.09 -2.59
CA TYR A 291 -0.19 13.31 -1.83
C TYR A 291 0.37 13.01 -0.44
N ALA A 292 -0.12 11.95 0.22
CA ALA A 292 0.46 11.47 1.48
C ALA A 292 1.94 11.09 1.31
N SER A 293 2.32 10.46 0.20
CA SER A 293 3.70 10.14 -0.12
C SER A 293 4.56 11.41 -0.28
N VAL A 294 4.02 12.50 -0.83
CA VAL A 294 4.71 13.81 -0.83
C VAL A 294 4.89 14.32 0.60
N GLY A 295 3.86 14.16 1.45
CA GLY A 295 3.94 14.43 2.87
C GLY A 295 5.12 13.71 3.53
N ASN A 296 5.27 12.40 3.29
CA ASN A 296 6.39 11.59 3.80
C ASN A 296 7.76 12.10 3.33
N ILE A 297 7.87 12.37 2.03
CA ILE A 297 9.14 12.71 1.39
C ILE A 297 9.60 14.12 1.80
N VAL A 298 8.71 15.09 1.71
CA VAL A 298 9.05 16.50 1.91
C VAL A 298 9.10 16.85 3.40
N SER A 299 8.23 16.27 4.25
CA SER A 299 8.32 16.50 5.70
C SER A 299 9.63 15.98 6.28
N GLY A 300 10.09 14.79 5.86
CA GLY A 300 11.38 14.26 6.31
C GLY A 300 12.53 15.20 5.97
N LYS A 301 12.54 15.77 4.76
CA LYS A 301 13.54 16.74 4.34
C LYS A 301 13.46 18.06 5.11
N LEU A 302 12.27 18.63 5.26
CA LEU A 302 12.06 19.86 6.03
C LEU A 302 12.45 19.70 7.50
N LEU A 303 12.26 18.51 8.07
CA LEU A 303 12.74 18.19 9.42
C LEU A 303 14.27 18.23 9.51
N GLY A 304 14.97 17.74 8.49
CA GLY A 304 16.42 17.85 8.36
C GLY A 304 16.91 19.29 8.18
N GLU A 305 16.18 20.09 7.39
CA GLU A 305 16.43 21.52 7.16
C GLU A 305 16.09 22.38 8.40
N ARG A 306 15.36 21.82 9.38
CA ARG A 306 14.76 22.54 10.52
C ARG A 306 13.82 23.69 10.09
N ASP A 307 13.24 23.61 8.89
CA ASP A 307 12.33 24.63 8.34
C ASP A 307 10.87 24.33 8.71
N TYR A 308 10.52 24.68 9.94
CA TYR A 308 9.18 24.44 10.50
C TYR A 308 8.09 25.34 9.86
N LYS A 309 8.47 26.53 9.37
CA LYS A 309 7.56 27.43 8.65
C LYS A 309 7.10 26.81 7.33
N LYS A 310 8.03 26.23 6.56
CA LYS A 310 7.68 25.45 5.37
C LYS A 310 6.95 24.16 5.70
N MET A 311 7.26 23.49 6.83
CA MET A 311 6.51 22.30 7.28
C MET A 311 5.01 22.56 7.44
N TRP A 312 4.67 23.69 8.06
CA TRP A 312 3.28 24.10 8.23
C TRP A 312 2.61 24.47 6.89
N LYS A 313 3.31 25.21 6.02
CA LYS A 313 2.80 25.52 4.67
C LYS A 313 2.56 24.25 3.84
N LEU A 314 3.42 23.24 4.00
CA LEU A 314 3.27 21.94 3.35
C LEU A 314 1.99 21.25 3.82
N SER A 315 1.74 21.16 5.13
CA SER A 315 0.56 20.45 5.65
C SER A 315 -0.75 21.07 5.16
N ILE A 316 -0.83 22.41 5.12
CA ILE A 316 -2.00 23.12 4.59
C ILE A 316 -2.19 22.86 3.09
N LYS A 317 -1.12 22.98 2.29
CA LYS A 317 -1.22 22.78 0.83
C LYS A 317 -1.58 21.34 0.46
N LEU A 318 -0.95 20.35 1.10
CA LEU A 318 -1.28 18.95 0.87
C LEU A 318 -2.73 18.65 1.29
N SER A 319 -3.15 19.12 2.46
CA SER A 319 -4.54 18.94 2.92
C SER A 319 -5.54 19.56 1.95
N ARG A 320 -5.28 20.78 1.45
CA ARG A 320 -6.13 21.45 0.47
C ARG A 320 -6.20 20.67 -0.85
N TYR A 321 -5.07 20.21 -1.38
CA TYR A 321 -5.07 19.46 -2.65
C TYR A 321 -5.76 18.11 -2.51
N SER A 322 -5.49 17.36 -1.45
CA SER A 322 -6.17 16.09 -1.19
C SER A 322 -7.67 16.27 -0.97
N LEU A 323 -8.10 17.33 -0.28
CA LEU A 323 -9.53 17.66 -0.15
C LEU A 323 -10.16 17.98 -1.50
N VAL A 324 -9.53 18.79 -2.34
CA VAL A 324 -10.04 19.11 -3.68
C VAL A 324 -10.18 17.85 -4.53
N VAL A 325 -9.19 16.96 -4.51
CA VAL A 325 -9.25 15.68 -5.23
C VAL A 325 -10.38 14.80 -4.68
N SER A 326 -10.52 14.67 -3.36
CA SER A 326 -11.62 13.91 -2.76
C SER A 326 -12.99 14.49 -3.11
N ILE A 327 -13.14 15.81 -3.11
CA ILE A 327 -14.41 16.47 -3.50
C ILE A 327 -14.73 16.17 -4.96
N ILE A 328 -13.77 16.32 -5.88
CA ILE A 328 -13.97 16.04 -7.30
C ILE A 328 -14.42 14.59 -7.50
N LEU A 329 -13.70 13.63 -6.90
CA LEU A 329 -14.04 12.22 -7.02
C LEU A 329 -15.40 11.91 -6.39
N SER A 330 -15.71 12.45 -5.21
CA SER A 330 -17.01 12.25 -4.56
C SER A 330 -18.16 12.86 -5.36
N VAL A 331 -17.97 14.02 -5.99
CA VAL A 331 -18.99 14.64 -6.86
C VAL A 331 -19.21 13.81 -8.12
N ILE A 332 -18.16 13.32 -8.77
CA ILE A 332 -18.28 12.41 -9.91
C ILE A 332 -19.09 11.17 -9.51
N CYS A 333 -18.76 10.55 -8.36
CA CYS A 333 -19.50 9.41 -7.87
C CYS A 333 -20.95 9.72 -7.48
N ALA A 334 -21.23 10.93 -6.98
CA ALA A 334 -22.58 11.37 -6.69
C ALA A 334 -23.42 11.60 -7.96
N ILE A 335 -22.82 12.13 -9.03
CA ILE A 335 -23.49 12.29 -10.34
C ILE A 335 -23.82 10.93 -10.95
N PHE A 336 -22.88 9.97 -10.87
CA PHE A 336 -23.04 8.61 -11.40
C PHE A 336 -23.48 7.60 -10.33
N TYR A 337 -24.22 8.03 -9.30
CA TYR A 337 -24.49 7.24 -8.08
C TYR A 337 -25.03 5.83 -8.39
N TYR A 338 -26.07 5.76 -9.24
CA TYR A 338 -26.68 4.50 -9.65
C TYR A 338 -25.84 3.75 -10.69
N SER A 339 -25.30 4.48 -11.68
CA SER A 339 -24.50 3.88 -12.74
C SER A 339 -23.27 3.14 -12.20
N ILE A 340 -22.60 3.69 -11.19
CA ILE A 340 -21.45 3.06 -10.55
C ILE A 340 -21.81 1.70 -9.96
N GLY A 341 -22.92 1.58 -9.22
CA GLY A 341 -23.35 0.29 -8.68
C GLY A 341 -23.58 -0.75 -9.78
N ARG A 342 -24.21 -0.35 -10.88
CA ARG A 342 -24.51 -1.23 -12.03
C ARG A 342 -23.29 -1.65 -12.84
N LEU A 343 -22.15 -0.98 -12.67
CA LEU A 343 -20.89 -1.44 -13.25
C LEU A 343 -20.38 -2.72 -12.57
N PHE A 344 -20.75 -2.94 -11.30
CA PHE A 344 -20.26 -4.08 -10.52
C PHE A 344 -21.26 -5.25 -10.48
N THR A 345 -22.56 -4.98 -10.46
CA THR A 345 -23.58 -6.04 -10.38
C THR A 345 -24.93 -5.58 -10.95
N GLN A 346 -25.71 -6.54 -11.45
CA GLN A 346 -27.11 -6.32 -11.86
C GLN A 346 -28.11 -6.78 -10.79
N GLU A 347 -27.64 -7.40 -9.69
CA GLU A 347 -28.50 -7.92 -8.63
C GLU A 347 -29.14 -6.81 -7.81
N GLN A 348 -30.46 -6.66 -7.92
CA GLN A 348 -31.19 -5.53 -7.37
C GLN A 348 -31.09 -5.44 -5.83
N GLU A 349 -31.06 -6.59 -5.14
CA GLU A 349 -30.94 -6.62 -3.67
C GLU A 349 -29.58 -6.09 -3.20
N VAL A 350 -28.50 -6.45 -3.90
CA VAL A 350 -27.14 -5.97 -3.60
C VAL A 350 -27.04 -4.47 -3.88
N LEU A 351 -27.59 -4.03 -5.01
CA LEU A 351 -27.61 -2.62 -5.38
C LEU A 351 -28.35 -1.77 -4.34
N ASN A 352 -29.52 -2.22 -3.87
CA ASN A 352 -30.29 -1.52 -2.83
C ASN A 352 -29.48 -1.35 -1.54
N LEU A 353 -28.78 -2.40 -1.10
CA LEU A 353 -27.92 -2.35 0.08
C LEU A 353 -26.72 -1.42 -0.13
N PHE A 354 -26.04 -1.49 -1.28
CA PHE A 354 -24.93 -0.62 -1.63
C PHE A 354 -25.35 0.86 -1.63
N TYR A 355 -26.43 1.19 -2.33
CA TYR A 355 -26.96 2.56 -2.41
C TYR A 355 -27.39 3.12 -1.07
N SER A 356 -27.77 2.27 -0.12
CA SER A 356 -28.14 2.70 1.23
C SER A 356 -26.96 3.29 2.02
N ILE A 357 -25.74 2.80 1.78
CA ILE A 357 -24.52 3.23 2.51
C ILE A 357 -23.55 4.07 1.67
N PHE A 358 -23.72 4.11 0.36
CA PHE A 358 -22.74 4.71 -0.54
C PHE A 358 -22.49 6.20 -0.26
N TRP A 359 -23.51 6.96 0.14
CA TRP A 359 -23.35 8.35 0.57
C TRP A 359 -22.38 8.51 1.78
N ILE A 360 -22.36 7.56 2.72
CA ILE A 360 -21.41 7.56 3.85
C ILE A 360 -19.99 7.41 3.33
N VAL A 361 -19.80 6.49 2.38
CA VAL A 361 -18.50 6.25 1.73
C VAL A 361 -17.99 7.54 1.11
N LEU A 362 -18.84 8.29 0.39
CA LEU A 362 -18.49 9.53 -0.29
C LEU A 362 -18.14 10.67 0.67
N LEU A 363 -18.92 10.85 1.74
CA LEU A 363 -18.66 11.88 2.75
C LEU A 363 -17.37 11.59 3.53
N MET A 364 -17.11 10.31 3.83
CA MET A 364 -15.91 9.90 4.56
C MET A 364 -14.62 10.20 3.79
N GLN A 365 -14.66 10.33 2.45
CA GLN A 365 -13.46 10.65 1.65
C GLN A 365 -12.81 11.98 2.00
N LEU A 366 -13.59 12.94 2.51
CA LEU A 366 -13.08 14.21 2.99
C LEU A 366 -12.23 14.03 4.26
N ILE A 367 -12.66 13.13 5.14
CA ILE A 367 -11.93 12.78 6.36
C ILE A 367 -10.68 11.96 6.00
N ASN A 368 -10.80 11.04 5.04
CA ASN A 368 -9.68 10.25 4.53
C ASN A 368 -8.57 11.12 3.96
N ALA A 369 -8.92 12.17 3.21
CA ALA A 369 -7.97 13.13 2.65
C ALA A 369 -7.02 13.67 3.72
N ILE A 370 -7.59 14.12 4.85
CA ILE A 370 -6.83 14.67 5.97
C ILE A 370 -6.05 13.58 6.69
N ALA A 371 -6.70 12.46 7.03
CA ALA A 371 -6.05 11.37 7.75
C ALA A 371 -4.81 10.84 7.01
N PHE A 372 -4.88 10.66 5.69
CA PHE A 372 -3.77 10.13 4.89
C PHE A 372 -2.65 11.16 4.69
N VAL A 373 -2.97 12.44 4.45
CA VAL A 373 -1.94 13.49 4.37
C VAL A 373 -1.13 13.56 5.65
N PHE A 374 -1.79 13.61 6.81
CA PHE A 374 -1.08 13.64 8.08
C PHE A 374 -0.35 12.33 8.37
N ASP A 375 -0.91 11.19 7.98
CA ASP A 375 -0.19 9.92 8.07
C ASP A 375 1.14 9.94 7.31
N GLY A 376 1.11 10.45 6.08
CA GLY A 376 2.28 10.71 5.26
C GLY A 376 3.30 11.60 5.98
N ILE A 377 2.84 12.76 6.48
CA ILE A 377 3.69 13.73 7.19
C ILE A 377 4.38 13.08 8.39
N PHE A 378 3.64 12.39 9.27
CA PHE A 378 4.20 11.74 10.47
C PHE A 378 5.15 10.58 10.13
N LYS A 379 4.89 9.84 9.04
CA LYS A 379 5.85 8.85 8.53
C LYS A 379 7.17 9.54 8.15
N GLY A 380 7.09 10.69 7.46
CA GLY A 380 8.28 11.46 7.07
C GLY A 380 9.02 12.08 8.25
N LEU A 381 8.30 12.45 9.32
CA LEU A 381 8.87 12.89 10.59
C LEU A 381 9.54 11.77 11.39
N ALA A 382 9.48 10.51 10.91
CA ALA A 382 9.94 9.32 11.61
C ALA A 382 9.24 9.06 12.96
N GLU A 383 8.01 9.57 13.15
CA GLU A 383 7.23 9.45 14.39
C GLU A 383 6.36 8.17 14.41
N ALA A 384 6.98 7.02 14.11
CA ALA A 384 6.27 5.75 13.94
C ALA A 384 5.54 5.27 15.21
N VAL A 385 6.06 5.57 16.40
CA VAL A 385 5.40 5.22 17.68
C VAL A 385 4.07 5.95 17.84
N ILE A 386 4.01 7.22 17.44
CA ILE A 386 2.76 8.01 17.47
C ILE A 386 1.75 7.42 16.50
N LEU A 387 2.19 7.09 15.28
CA LEU A 387 1.33 6.44 14.28
C LEU A 387 0.82 5.07 14.73
N ARG A 388 1.68 4.25 15.35
CA ARG A 388 1.32 2.95 15.89
C ARG A 388 0.28 3.07 16.99
N ASN A 389 0.58 3.84 18.03
CA ASN A 389 -0.31 3.98 19.20
C ASN A 389 -1.66 4.57 18.79
N LEU A 390 -1.65 5.58 17.91
CA LEU A 390 -2.86 6.15 17.36
C LEU A 390 -3.72 5.10 16.67
N LEU A 391 -3.14 4.29 15.79
CA LEU A 391 -3.94 3.33 15.05
C LEU A 391 -4.44 2.19 15.93
N LEU A 392 -3.65 1.73 16.90
CA LEU A 392 -4.09 0.77 17.90
C LEU A 392 -5.30 1.31 18.68
N VAL A 393 -5.22 2.54 19.19
CA VAL A 393 -6.34 3.20 19.89
C VAL A 393 -7.54 3.36 18.96
N ALA A 394 -7.33 3.85 17.73
CA ALA A 394 -8.41 4.04 16.78
C ALA A 394 -9.11 2.71 16.44
N THR A 395 -8.35 1.62 16.26
CA THR A 395 -8.92 0.30 15.94
C THR A 395 -9.63 -0.32 17.15
N PHE A 396 -8.94 -0.45 18.29
CA PHE A 396 -9.45 -1.21 19.43
C PHE A 396 -10.42 -0.43 20.31
N LEU A 397 -10.30 0.90 20.37
CA LEU A 397 -11.16 1.77 21.20
C LEU A 397 -12.10 2.65 20.37
N GLY A 398 -11.95 2.67 19.04
CA GLY A 398 -12.82 3.42 18.13
C GLY A 398 -13.65 2.49 17.24
N PHE A 399 -12.99 1.84 16.28
CA PHE A 399 -13.62 1.00 15.26
C PHE A 399 -14.38 -0.18 15.86
N ILE A 400 -13.72 -1.03 16.66
CA ILE A 400 -14.32 -2.25 17.19
C ILE A 400 -15.54 -1.92 18.08
N PRO A 401 -15.47 -1.02 19.07
CA PRO A 401 -16.64 -0.65 19.87
C PRO A 401 -17.77 -0.07 19.03
N ALA A 402 -17.48 0.82 18.07
CA ALA A 402 -18.50 1.40 17.20
C ALA A 402 -19.20 0.32 16.34
N LEU A 403 -18.44 -0.65 15.83
CA LEU A 403 -18.98 -1.78 15.08
C LEU A 403 -19.89 -2.65 15.95
N LEU A 404 -19.45 -3.03 17.15
CA LEU A 404 -20.22 -3.87 18.08
C LEU A 404 -21.50 -3.18 18.55
N ILE A 405 -21.43 -1.88 18.85
CA ILE A 405 -22.62 -1.08 19.22
C ILE A 405 -23.59 -1.02 18.04
N GLY A 406 -23.09 -0.75 16.83
CA GLY A 406 -23.95 -0.71 15.64
C GLY A 406 -24.57 -2.08 15.30
N ASP A 407 -23.84 -3.18 15.52
CA ASP A 407 -24.36 -4.54 15.39
C ASP A 407 -25.48 -4.82 16.39
N TYR A 408 -25.28 -4.43 17.66
CA TYR A 408 -26.28 -4.58 18.72
C TYR A 408 -27.61 -3.88 18.39
N PHE A 409 -27.55 -2.70 17.76
CA PHE A 409 -28.73 -1.97 17.30
C PHE A 409 -29.27 -2.43 15.93
N GLY A 410 -28.69 -3.48 15.33
CA GLY A 410 -29.17 -4.03 14.06
C GLY A 410 -28.91 -3.13 12.84
N LEU A 411 -27.92 -2.22 12.91
CA LEU A 411 -27.62 -1.26 11.83
C LEU A 411 -26.94 -1.91 10.60
N LYS A 412 -26.45 -3.16 10.72
CA LYS A 412 -25.84 -3.94 9.64
C LYS A 412 -24.74 -3.18 8.88
N LEU A 413 -24.84 -2.95 7.56
CA LEU A 413 -23.81 -2.21 6.80
C LEU A 413 -23.56 -0.80 7.33
N TYR A 414 -24.59 -0.14 7.86
CA TYR A 414 -24.41 1.18 8.48
C TYR A 414 -23.46 1.09 9.67
N ALA A 415 -23.52 0.02 10.49
CA ALA A 415 -22.60 -0.19 11.61
C ALA A 415 -21.13 -0.19 11.13
N ILE A 416 -20.85 -0.90 10.03
CA ILE A 416 -19.50 -1.02 9.47
C ILE A 416 -18.98 0.35 8.99
N TRP A 417 -19.78 1.08 8.21
CA TRP A 417 -19.34 2.37 7.64
C TRP A 417 -19.31 3.50 8.67
N ILE A 418 -20.17 3.45 9.70
CA ILE A 418 -20.05 4.32 10.87
C ILE A 418 -18.76 4.01 11.64
N ALA A 419 -18.44 2.74 11.86
CA ALA A 419 -17.20 2.34 12.53
C ALA A 419 -15.95 2.82 11.75
N PHE A 420 -15.94 2.69 10.42
CA PHE A 420 -14.89 3.26 9.58
C PHE A 420 -14.81 4.79 9.71
N THR A 421 -15.96 5.47 9.77
CA THR A 421 -16.00 6.93 9.92
C THR A 421 -15.39 7.35 11.26
N VAL A 422 -15.76 6.69 12.37
CA VAL A 422 -15.16 6.91 13.70
C VAL A 422 -13.65 6.66 13.66
N TRP A 423 -13.22 5.55 13.04
CA TRP A 423 -11.81 5.21 12.89
C TRP A 423 -11.02 6.30 12.14
N MET A 424 -11.57 6.82 11.05
CA MET A 424 -10.94 7.87 10.26
C MET A 424 -10.98 9.24 10.94
N LEU A 425 -12.03 9.55 11.69
CA LEU A 425 -12.12 10.77 12.51
C LEU A 425 -11.05 10.78 13.60
N LEU A 426 -10.86 9.68 14.33
CA LEU A 426 -9.81 9.55 15.34
C LEU A 426 -8.42 9.73 14.71
N ARG A 427 -8.18 9.09 13.55
CA ARG A 427 -6.91 9.21 12.83
C ARG A 427 -6.64 10.64 12.37
N ALA A 428 -7.61 11.29 11.73
CA ALA A 428 -7.46 12.67 11.26
C ALA A 428 -7.31 13.64 12.44
N GLY A 429 -8.24 13.61 13.39
CA GLY A 429 -8.30 14.56 14.51
C GLY A 429 -7.04 14.52 15.38
N ILE A 430 -6.62 13.33 15.84
CA ILE A 430 -5.49 13.22 16.75
C ILE A 430 -4.17 13.63 16.08
N LEU A 431 -3.95 13.28 14.80
CA LEU A 431 -2.73 13.70 14.08
C LEU A 431 -2.71 15.20 13.83
N VAL A 432 -3.84 15.79 13.44
CA VAL A 432 -3.96 17.25 13.26
C VAL A 432 -3.65 17.96 14.57
N LEU A 433 -4.26 17.55 15.69
CA LEU A 433 -4.03 18.15 17.00
C LEU A 433 -2.56 18.04 17.42
N LYS A 434 -1.96 16.84 17.32
CA LYS A 434 -0.53 16.65 17.63
C LYS A 434 0.39 17.50 16.76
N PHE A 435 0.10 17.58 15.46
CA PHE A 435 0.89 18.39 14.54
C PHE A 435 0.76 19.89 14.86
N ARG A 436 -0.45 20.37 15.12
CA ARG A 436 -0.71 21.76 15.52
C ARG A 436 0.06 22.11 16.78
N ASN A 437 -0.06 21.32 17.85
CA ASN A 437 0.63 21.60 19.11
C ASN A 437 2.16 21.66 18.94
N LYS A 438 2.73 20.87 18.02
CA LYS A 438 4.19 20.81 17.80
C LYS A 438 4.74 21.94 16.93
N TYR A 439 3.98 22.43 15.95
CA TYR A 439 4.48 23.34 14.92
C TYR A 439 3.78 24.71 14.87
N LEU A 440 2.64 24.88 15.54
CA LEU A 440 1.92 26.16 15.58
C LEU A 440 2.74 27.24 16.30
N HIS A 441 3.33 26.92 17.46
CA HIS A 441 4.14 27.86 18.26
C HIS A 441 5.58 28.04 17.75
N LYS A 442 6.01 27.23 16.77
CA LYS A 442 7.32 27.37 16.11
C LYS A 442 7.26 28.24 14.84
N ASN A 443 6.07 28.75 14.52
CA ASN A 443 5.82 29.61 13.36
C ASN A 443 5.77 31.10 13.68
N THR A 444 5.50 31.45 14.94
CA THR A 444 5.86 32.74 15.55
C THR A 444 7.36 32.75 15.76
#